data_AF-A0A7V3HZQ7-F1
#
_entry.id   AF-A0A7V3HZQ7-F1
#
_cell.length_a   1.000
_cell.length_b   1.000
_cell.length_c   1.000
_cell.angle_alpha   90.00
_cell.angle_beta   90.00
_cell.angle_gamma   90.00
#
_symmetry.space_group_name_H-M   'P 1'
#
loop_
_entity.id
_entity.type
_entity.pdbx_description
1 polymer ?
#
loop_
_entity_poly.entity_id
_entity_poly.type
_entity_poly.pdbx_seq_one_letter_code
_entity_poly.pdbx_strand_id
1 'polypeptide(L)'
;MATGQPASAGAQSLSSGAMQAMGTGSAPPPQASPPLAPPVTPSIPVVGGESFTPAGSPIDAATTSSPLAPTTGGGVPVAPAVMTGGSWSAPAAPVAGGPVAPAGPLPAYGSDLRPPVVAPPAMASAPTAPVPGAPVAPSAPSSPSAGGAMVSPVERAASPTAAGQAGPSSSTLAGASASAATGATAGAVSSRAAEQQRLQRMVDAVARQEPRLSWAAGLRDDGATSLLVTDLAGGWIPPHVRLPAHATLLEPAARRADVSVVDLLGAVVTAAAHEPDAYVAEPGPDAPILSGDRSARSEAPQIDELGPSLVDAVRRRDGLPRIALAVAAPAVRKTGVLENEAALLRACLTDVRHSLLSAYPRHDAAAVADWMLLAAIEALVDDHEYLANYHLAWFNAYTRRGVS
;
A
#
# COMPACT_ATOMS: atom_id res chain seq x y z
N MET A 1 61.87 19.05 43.13
CA MET A 1 61.21 17.73 43.09
C MET A 1 59.75 18.00 42.75
N ALA A 2 59.36 17.87 41.48
CA ALA A 2 58.75 16.69 40.84
C ALA A 2 57.32 16.48 41.38
N THR A 3 56.22 16.32 40.65
CA THR A 3 55.81 16.07 39.24
C THR A 3 54.26 16.02 39.32
N GLY A 4 53.40 16.21 38.32
CA GLY A 4 53.52 16.27 36.88
C GLY A 4 52.11 16.37 36.28
N GLN A 5 52.05 16.81 35.03
CA GLN A 5 50.87 16.92 34.18
C GLN A 5 51.37 16.65 32.76
N PRO A 6 50.60 15.99 31.87
CA PRO A 6 50.86 16.11 30.45
C PRO A 6 49.71 16.85 29.73
N ALA A 7 50.12 17.85 28.97
CA ALA A 7 49.42 18.46 27.85
C ALA A 7 49.85 17.74 26.55
N SER A 8 48.95 17.54 25.60
CA SER A 8 48.79 18.31 24.34
C SER A 8 49.30 17.58 23.09
N ALA A 9 48.40 17.48 22.11
CA ALA A 9 48.50 17.86 20.69
C ALA A 9 49.79 17.58 19.88
N GLY A 10 49.58 17.20 18.62
CA GLY A 10 50.50 17.62 17.54
C GLY A 10 50.64 16.64 16.41
N ALA A 11 50.15 17.04 15.24
CA ALA A 11 50.22 16.35 13.96
C ALA A 11 51.61 16.46 13.29
N GLN A 12 51.69 15.87 12.09
CA GLN A 12 52.71 16.04 11.03
C GLN A 12 53.99 15.20 11.25
N SER A 13 54.67 14.60 10.27
CA SER A 13 54.51 14.34 8.83
C SER A 13 55.80 13.58 8.38
N LEU A 14 55.83 13.11 7.12
CA LEU A 14 57.02 12.74 6.30
C LEU A 14 57.67 11.37 6.60
N SER A 15 57.56 10.37 5.71
CA SER A 15 58.16 10.20 4.37
C SER A 15 59.63 9.75 4.39
N SER A 16 59.91 8.63 3.72
CA SER A 16 61.20 7.96 3.35
C SER A 16 61.17 6.51 3.85
N GLY A 17 61.39 5.45 3.09
CA GLY A 17 61.88 5.25 1.73
C GLY A 17 62.48 3.83 1.69
N ALA A 18 61.94 2.98 0.81
CA ALA A 18 62.50 1.76 0.19
C ALA A 18 63.32 0.74 1.01
N MET A 19 62.90 -0.54 0.96
CA MET A 19 63.75 -1.67 0.50
C MET A 19 62.89 -2.78 -0.10
N GLN A 20 63.37 -3.31 -1.23
CA GLN A 20 62.75 -4.28 -2.14
C GLN A 20 62.76 -5.72 -1.60
N ALA A 21 61.77 -6.52 -2.03
CA ALA A 21 61.92 -7.97 -2.16
C ALA A 21 61.16 -8.48 -3.41
N MET A 22 61.87 -9.29 -4.18
CA MET A 22 61.56 -9.82 -5.52
C MET A 22 60.44 -10.87 -5.53
N GLY A 23 59.77 -11.05 -6.68
CA GLY A 23 59.05 -12.31 -6.97
C GLY A 23 57.95 -12.26 -8.03
N THR A 24 58.33 -12.06 -9.29
CA THR A 24 57.74 -12.64 -10.54
C THR A 24 56.22 -12.90 -10.68
N GLY A 25 55.61 -12.19 -11.63
CA GLY A 25 54.86 -12.83 -12.72
C GLY A 25 53.33 -12.66 -12.78
N SER A 26 52.85 -11.70 -13.60
CA SER A 26 51.78 -11.85 -14.62
C SER A 26 51.13 -10.49 -14.95
N ALA A 27 51.02 -10.16 -16.24
CA ALA A 27 50.57 -8.86 -16.75
C ALA A 27 49.03 -8.74 -16.84
N PRO A 28 48.44 -7.55 -16.58
CA PRO A 28 47.09 -7.17 -17.00
C PRO A 28 47.05 -6.07 -18.10
N PRO A 29 45.91 -5.88 -18.81
CA PRO A 29 45.80 -5.11 -20.06
C PRO A 29 45.78 -3.57 -19.88
N PRO A 30 45.92 -2.76 -20.96
CA PRO A 30 46.05 -1.31 -20.84
C PRO A 30 44.71 -0.62 -20.50
N GLN A 31 44.72 0.25 -19.49
CA GLN A 31 43.61 1.15 -19.15
C GLN A 31 43.76 2.50 -19.87
N ALA A 32 42.63 3.01 -20.37
CA ALA A 32 42.51 4.31 -21.02
C ALA A 32 42.36 5.46 -20.00
N SER A 33 43.00 6.59 -20.29
CA SER A 33 42.98 7.83 -19.50
C SER A 33 41.67 8.63 -19.67
N PRO A 34 41.24 9.42 -18.66
CA PRO A 34 40.05 10.28 -18.76
C PRO A 34 40.36 11.63 -19.45
N PRO A 35 39.38 12.28 -20.12
CA PRO A 35 39.59 13.57 -20.77
C PRO A 35 39.47 14.77 -19.82
N LEU A 36 40.25 15.80 -20.16
CA LEU A 36 40.47 17.08 -19.49
C LEU A 36 39.33 18.09 -19.79
N ALA A 37 38.88 18.85 -18.79
CA ALA A 37 37.91 19.95 -18.96
C ALA A 37 38.58 21.25 -19.49
N PRO A 38 37.89 22.08 -20.29
CA PRO A 38 38.41 23.37 -20.75
C PRO A 38 38.17 24.53 -19.74
N PRO A 39 38.99 25.61 -19.78
CA PRO A 39 38.98 26.66 -18.76
C PRO A 39 37.95 27.78 -19.00
N VAL A 40 37.52 28.40 -17.90
CA VAL A 40 36.72 29.63 -17.81
C VAL A 40 37.60 30.88 -17.88
N THR A 41 37.13 31.93 -18.56
CA THR A 41 37.71 33.30 -18.54
C THR A 41 36.70 34.29 -17.94
N PRO A 42 37.15 35.30 -17.15
CA PRO A 42 36.26 36.26 -16.51
C PRO A 42 36.15 37.59 -17.28
N SER A 43 35.03 38.31 -17.14
CA SER A 43 34.96 39.77 -17.36
C SER A 43 33.81 40.38 -16.55
N ILE A 44 34.12 41.45 -15.80
CA ILE A 44 33.27 42.20 -14.87
C ILE A 44 32.82 43.55 -15.55
N PRO A 45 32.09 44.48 -14.89
CA PRO A 45 30.78 44.96 -15.31
C PRO A 45 30.80 46.39 -15.91
N VAL A 46 29.70 46.83 -16.55
CA VAL A 46 29.44 48.26 -16.79
C VAL A 46 28.05 48.62 -16.29
N VAL A 47 28.04 49.70 -15.51
CA VAL A 47 26.94 50.39 -14.82
C VAL A 47 26.36 51.50 -15.69
N GLY A 48 25.05 51.75 -15.52
CA GLY A 48 24.33 52.97 -15.91
C GLY A 48 23.66 52.86 -17.28
N GLY A 49 22.38 53.18 -17.48
CA GLY A 49 21.36 53.78 -16.65
C GLY A 49 20.15 54.08 -17.56
N GLU A 50 19.05 54.48 -16.92
CA GLU A 50 17.94 55.25 -17.49
C GLU A 50 16.76 54.49 -18.13
N SER A 51 15.64 54.58 -17.39
CA SER A 51 14.26 54.31 -17.77
C SER A 51 13.73 55.33 -18.78
N PHE A 52 12.99 54.92 -19.82
CA PHE A 52 11.84 55.66 -20.34
C PHE A 52 10.99 54.81 -21.34
N THR A 53 9.70 54.66 -21.05
CA THR A 53 8.59 54.38 -22.01
C THR A 53 7.91 55.72 -22.37
N PRO A 54 6.97 55.90 -23.34
CA PRO A 54 6.37 55.02 -24.36
C PRO A 54 6.20 55.69 -25.78
N ALA A 55 5.59 54.99 -26.75
CA ALA A 55 4.44 55.44 -27.58
C ALA A 55 4.39 54.80 -28.99
N GLY A 56 3.19 54.35 -29.39
CA GLY A 56 2.85 53.99 -30.78
C GLY A 56 1.77 52.90 -30.91
N SER A 57 0.49 53.25 -30.75
CA SER A 57 -0.67 52.47 -31.23
C SER A 57 -1.06 52.91 -32.67
N PRO A 58 -2.12 52.39 -33.30
CA PRO A 58 -2.42 50.99 -33.67
C PRO A 58 -2.89 50.89 -35.14
N ILE A 59 -3.03 49.69 -35.72
CA ILE A 59 -4.05 49.44 -36.77
C ILE A 59 -4.69 48.05 -36.56
N ASP A 60 -6.02 48.11 -36.43
CA ASP A 60 -7.10 47.11 -36.47
C ASP A 60 -6.82 45.77 -37.19
N ALA A 61 -7.09 44.61 -36.57
CA ALA A 61 -8.40 43.89 -36.44
C ALA A 61 -8.53 42.79 -37.53
N ALA A 62 -9.19 41.65 -37.37
CA ALA A 62 -9.90 40.99 -36.28
C ALA A 62 -9.86 39.47 -36.51
N THR A 63 -10.40 38.78 -35.51
CA THR A 63 -10.42 37.38 -35.13
C THR A 63 -11.36 36.45 -35.92
N THR A 64 -10.94 35.17 -35.98
CA THR A 64 -11.69 33.92 -35.71
C THR A 64 -12.86 33.41 -36.57
N SER A 65 -12.81 32.08 -36.72
CA SER A 65 -13.87 31.05 -36.77
C SER A 65 -14.52 30.64 -38.11
N SER A 66 -14.53 29.32 -38.33
CA SER A 66 -15.14 28.52 -39.42
C SER A 66 -16.61 28.85 -39.70
N PRO A 67 -17.12 28.49 -40.90
CA PRO A 67 -18.08 27.36 -40.97
C PRO A 67 -18.12 26.56 -42.30
N LEU A 68 -18.93 25.50 -42.28
CA LEU A 68 -19.35 24.59 -43.36
C LEU A 68 -20.01 25.28 -44.59
N ALA A 69 -20.04 24.54 -45.72
CA ALA A 69 -20.60 24.80 -47.07
C ALA A 69 -22.12 25.18 -47.10
N PRO A 70 -22.79 25.61 -48.23
CA PRO A 70 -22.90 24.82 -49.49
C PRO A 70 -23.28 25.51 -50.87
N THR A 71 -23.23 24.70 -51.96
CA THR A 71 -23.92 24.75 -53.31
C THR A 71 -23.59 25.89 -54.32
N THR A 72 -23.65 25.79 -55.66
CA THR A 72 -24.46 25.00 -56.62
C THR A 72 -23.80 24.90 -58.03
N GLY A 73 -24.07 23.79 -58.74
CA GLY A 73 -24.26 23.73 -60.21
C GLY A 73 -23.23 22.86 -60.96
N GLY A 74 -23.55 21.86 -61.77
CA GLY A 74 -24.80 21.24 -62.23
C GLY A 74 -24.42 20.15 -63.27
N GLY A 75 -25.23 19.09 -63.40
CA GLY A 75 -25.05 18.04 -64.43
C GLY A 75 -25.56 16.66 -63.98
N VAL A 76 -26.58 16.15 -64.68
CA VAL A 76 -27.43 14.98 -64.35
C VAL A 76 -27.00 13.72 -65.17
N PRO A 77 -27.68 12.54 -65.15
CA PRO A 77 -27.23 11.31 -64.45
C PRO A 77 -27.11 10.06 -65.34
N VAL A 78 -26.36 9.01 -64.93
CA VAL A 78 -26.66 7.60 -65.32
C VAL A 78 -26.23 6.63 -64.20
N ALA A 79 -27.11 5.68 -63.89
CA ALA A 79 -27.08 4.68 -62.82
C ALA A 79 -26.14 3.47 -63.09
N PRO A 80 -25.87 2.58 -62.11
CA PRO A 80 -24.85 1.55 -62.22
C PRO A 80 -25.37 0.30 -62.93
N ALA A 81 -24.58 -0.21 -63.89
CA ALA A 81 -24.81 -1.49 -64.53
C ALA A 81 -23.95 -2.59 -63.90
N VAL A 82 -24.63 -3.68 -63.59
CA VAL A 82 -24.15 -4.99 -63.19
C VAL A 82 -23.22 -5.56 -64.26
N MET A 83 -22.05 -6.09 -63.88
CA MET A 83 -21.33 -7.06 -64.71
C MET A 83 -20.79 -8.21 -63.86
N THR A 84 -21.39 -9.36 -64.15
CA THR A 84 -21.05 -10.73 -63.79
C THR A 84 -19.87 -11.21 -64.65
N GLY A 85 -18.90 -11.90 -64.04
CA GLY A 85 -17.85 -12.65 -64.73
C GLY A 85 -16.70 -12.99 -63.77
N GLY A 86 -16.21 -14.21 -63.60
CA GLY A 86 -16.58 -15.48 -64.19
C GLY A 86 -16.19 -16.61 -63.23
N SER A 87 -17.10 -17.56 -63.09
CA SER A 87 -16.86 -18.88 -62.50
C SER A 87 -16.16 -19.75 -63.54
N TRP A 88 -15.04 -20.38 -63.19
CA TRP A 88 -14.45 -21.46 -63.99
C TRP A 88 -14.81 -22.82 -63.38
N SER A 89 -15.33 -23.68 -64.23
CA SER A 89 -15.80 -25.05 -63.97
C SER A 89 -14.70 -26.06 -63.63
N ALA A 90 -15.18 -27.16 -63.02
CA ALA A 90 -14.54 -28.36 -62.46
C ALA A 90 -13.61 -29.19 -63.38
N PRO A 91 -13.12 -30.34 -62.86
CA PRO A 91 -13.73 -31.60 -63.32
C PRO A 91 -14.20 -32.56 -62.21
N ALA A 92 -15.11 -33.45 -62.63
CA ALA A 92 -15.77 -34.58 -61.95
C ALA A 92 -14.78 -35.68 -61.47
N ALA A 93 -15.11 -36.71 -60.66
CA ALA A 93 -16.38 -37.39 -60.40
C ALA A 93 -16.39 -38.12 -59.03
N PRO A 94 -17.57 -38.54 -58.51
CA PRO A 94 -17.73 -39.30 -57.27
C PRO A 94 -18.00 -40.80 -57.50
N VAL A 95 -17.69 -41.64 -56.51
CA VAL A 95 -18.28 -42.98 -56.30
C VAL A 95 -18.41 -43.23 -54.80
N ALA A 96 -19.64 -43.36 -54.31
CA ALA A 96 -20.07 -44.37 -53.32
C ALA A 96 -21.52 -44.11 -52.85
N GLY A 97 -22.42 -45.00 -53.28
CA GLY A 97 -23.52 -45.57 -52.47
C GLY A 97 -24.75 -44.73 -52.15
N GLY A 98 -25.89 -45.07 -52.76
CA GLY A 98 -27.23 -44.93 -52.14
C GLY A 98 -27.86 -46.31 -51.88
N PRO A 99 -29.16 -46.43 -51.51
CA PRO A 99 -30.09 -45.43 -51.00
C PRO A 99 -30.87 -45.85 -49.73
N VAL A 100 -31.72 -44.91 -49.29
CA VAL A 100 -32.64 -44.83 -48.15
C VAL A 100 -33.82 -45.82 -48.18
N ALA A 101 -34.34 -46.18 -46.99
CA ALA A 101 -35.66 -46.80 -46.76
C ALA A 101 -36.50 -45.95 -45.77
N PRO A 102 -37.85 -46.05 -45.77
CA PRO A 102 -38.75 -44.93 -45.48
C PRO A 102 -39.23 -44.81 -44.02
N ALA A 103 -39.77 -43.62 -43.73
CA ALA A 103 -40.38 -43.20 -42.46
C ALA A 103 -41.63 -44.03 -42.07
N GLY A 104 -41.70 -44.40 -40.78
CA GLY A 104 -42.88 -44.94 -40.10
C GLY A 104 -43.28 -44.05 -38.91
N PRO A 105 -44.55 -44.10 -38.45
CA PRO A 105 -45.11 -43.15 -37.50
C PRO A 105 -44.71 -43.50 -36.04
N LEU A 106 -44.31 -42.50 -35.27
CA LEU A 106 -44.00 -42.66 -33.84
C LEU A 106 -45.29 -42.57 -33.00
N PRO A 107 -45.52 -43.51 -32.06
CA PRO A 107 -46.67 -43.50 -31.17
C PRO A 107 -46.50 -42.50 -30.03
N ALA A 108 -47.59 -41.79 -29.71
CA ALA A 108 -47.75 -41.00 -28.51
C ALA A 108 -47.85 -41.91 -27.27
N TYR A 109 -47.05 -41.63 -26.24
CA TYR A 109 -47.35 -42.10 -24.88
C TYR A 109 -46.85 -41.07 -23.87
N GLY A 110 -47.82 -40.39 -23.25
CA GLY A 110 -47.64 -39.70 -21.97
C GLY A 110 -47.85 -40.66 -20.80
N SER A 111 -47.60 -40.14 -19.60
CA SER A 111 -47.68 -40.78 -18.27
C SER A 111 -46.42 -41.61 -17.92
N ASP A 112 -45.70 -41.40 -16.82
CA ASP A 112 -46.06 -40.94 -15.48
C ASP A 112 -44.84 -40.29 -14.79
N LEU A 113 -44.98 -39.06 -14.30
CA LEU A 113 -44.05 -38.47 -13.33
C LEU A 113 -44.64 -38.68 -11.93
N ARG A 114 -44.28 -39.79 -11.29
CA ARG A 114 -44.56 -40.01 -9.87
C ARG A 114 -43.25 -39.84 -9.08
N PRO A 115 -43.19 -38.95 -8.08
CA PRO A 115 -41.99 -38.81 -7.26
C PRO A 115 -41.90 -39.99 -6.27
N PRO A 116 -40.72 -40.57 -6.00
CA PRO A 116 -40.55 -41.42 -4.83
C PRO A 116 -40.48 -40.54 -3.57
N VAL A 117 -41.50 -40.66 -2.72
CA VAL A 117 -41.43 -40.35 -1.29
C VAL A 117 -40.53 -41.39 -0.63
N VAL A 118 -39.47 -40.94 0.05
CA VAL A 118 -38.72 -41.75 1.01
C VAL A 118 -38.65 -40.99 2.34
N ALA A 119 -38.92 -41.76 3.40
CA ALA A 119 -39.26 -41.37 4.76
C ALA A 119 -38.10 -40.71 5.56
N PRO A 120 -38.41 -39.93 6.62
CA PRO A 120 -37.41 -39.33 7.48
C PRO A 120 -36.93 -40.31 8.57
N PRO A 121 -35.64 -40.34 8.92
CA PRO A 121 -35.21 -40.93 10.17
C PRO A 121 -35.06 -39.89 11.29
N ALA A 122 -35.80 -40.17 12.36
CA ALA A 122 -35.51 -39.99 13.79
C ALA A 122 -35.02 -38.64 14.33
N MET A 123 -35.91 -38.02 15.13
CA MET A 123 -35.57 -37.00 16.12
C MET A 123 -34.68 -37.60 17.23
N ALA A 124 -33.61 -36.89 17.57
CA ALA A 124 -32.88 -37.08 18.81
C ALA A 124 -33.25 -35.98 19.81
N SER A 125 -33.47 -36.41 21.04
CA SER A 125 -34.10 -35.71 22.16
C SER A 125 -33.36 -34.47 22.67
N ALA A 126 -34.16 -33.53 23.18
CA ALA A 126 -33.75 -32.37 23.97
C ALA A 126 -33.13 -32.77 25.32
N PRO A 127 -32.20 -31.96 25.86
CA PRO A 127 -32.02 -31.82 27.29
C PRO A 127 -32.81 -30.62 27.84
N THR A 128 -33.52 -30.89 28.92
CA THR A 128 -34.34 -30.00 29.74
C THR A 128 -33.54 -28.81 30.28
N ALA A 129 -34.00 -27.59 30.00
CA ALA A 129 -33.58 -26.38 30.71
C ALA A 129 -34.64 -25.99 31.75
N PRO A 130 -34.26 -25.61 32.99
CA PRO A 130 -35.11 -24.81 33.84
C PRO A 130 -34.81 -23.32 33.63
N VAL A 131 -35.86 -22.54 33.34
CA VAL A 131 -35.93 -21.08 33.51
C VAL A 131 -36.97 -20.88 34.61
N PRO A 132 -36.71 -20.12 35.70
CA PRO A 132 -37.09 -18.69 35.72
C PRO A 132 -36.33 -17.73 36.66
N GLY A 133 -36.20 -16.46 36.22
CA GLY A 133 -36.43 -15.29 37.09
C GLY A 133 -35.38 -14.17 37.18
N ALA A 134 -35.49 -13.16 36.30
CA ALA A 134 -35.43 -11.69 36.55
C ALA A 134 -34.19 -11.02 37.28
N PRO A 135 -34.03 -9.67 37.18
CA PRO A 135 -32.75 -9.02 36.92
C PRO A 135 -32.02 -8.46 38.16
N VAL A 136 -30.69 -8.38 38.13
CA VAL A 136 -29.90 -7.55 39.07
C VAL A 136 -28.67 -6.92 38.35
N ALA A 137 -28.48 -5.63 38.59
CA ALA A 137 -27.48 -4.71 38.04
C ALA A 137 -26.02 -5.02 38.50
N PRO A 138 -24.97 -4.43 37.85
CA PRO A 138 -23.58 -4.74 38.15
C PRO A 138 -23.04 -4.01 39.40
N SER A 139 -22.23 -4.71 40.19
CA SER A 139 -21.48 -4.15 41.32
C SER A 139 -20.03 -3.85 40.96
N ALA A 140 -19.59 -2.68 41.43
CA ALA A 140 -18.26 -2.08 41.35
C ALA A 140 -17.24 -2.73 42.34
N PRO A 141 -15.92 -2.49 42.18
CA PRO A 141 -14.88 -3.16 42.94
C PRO A 141 -14.73 -2.69 44.40
N SER A 142 -14.33 -3.64 45.26
CA SER A 142 -14.13 -3.52 46.69
C SER A 142 -12.96 -2.61 47.10
N SER A 143 -13.23 -1.72 48.07
CA SER A 143 -12.24 -1.12 48.97
C SER A 143 -12.15 -1.94 50.27
N PRO A 144 -11.01 -1.94 51.00
CA PRO A 144 -11.00 -2.22 52.42
C PRO A 144 -10.83 -0.94 53.24
N SER A 145 -11.67 -0.77 54.26
CA SER A 145 -11.54 0.21 55.35
C SER A 145 -11.95 -0.43 56.66
N ALA A 146 -11.12 -0.28 57.71
CA ALA A 146 -11.42 -0.21 59.15
C ALA A 146 -10.19 -0.73 59.95
N GLY A 147 -9.69 -0.08 61.01
CA GLY A 147 -10.20 1.06 61.76
C GLY A 147 -9.13 1.65 62.70
N GLY A 148 -9.44 2.81 63.29
CA GLY A 148 -8.63 3.48 64.33
C GLY A 148 -8.70 2.77 65.70
N ALA A 149 -8.14 3.28 66.79
CA ALA A 149 -7.75 4.64 67.10
C ALA A 149 -6.91 4.70 68.42
N MET A 150 -6.17 5.80 68.59
CA MET A 150 -5.77 6.50 69.85
C MET A 150 -4.73 5.84 70.78
N VAL A 151 -3.54 6.46 70.92
CA VAL A 151 -3.10 7.25 72.10
C VAL A 151 -1.65 7.77 71.90
N SER A 152 -1.43 9.04 72.23
CA SER A 152 -0.16 9.62 72.71
C SER A 152 -0.34 9.90 74.23
N PRO A 153 0.67 10.17 75.08
CA PRO A 153 2.01 10.68 74.77
C PRO A 153 3.16 10.05 75.61
N VAL A 154 4.41 10.45 75.37
CA VAL A 154 5.36 10.85 76.42
C VAL A 154 6.61 11.50 75.80
N GLU A 155 6.85 12.74 76.22
CA GLU A 155 8.09 13.48 76.10
C GLU A 155 9.26 12.74 76.77
N ARG A 156 10.45 12.83 76.18
CA ARG A 156 11.65 13.03 77.00
C ARG A 156 12.59 14.00 76.31
N ALA A 157 12.64 15.19 76.91
CA ALA A 157 13.57 16.26 76.59
C ALA A 157 15.03 15.81 76.73
N ALA A 158 15.86 16.25 75.80
CA ALA A 158 17.23 16.67 76.07
C ALA A 158 17.67 17.67 75.00
N SER A 159 17.71 18.94 75.38
CA SER A 159 18.64 19.94 74.87
C SER A 159 19.36 20.49 76.11
N PRO A 160 20.64 20.91 76.05
CA PRO A 160 20.88 22.21 75.44
C PRO A 160 22.21 22.41 74.71
N THR A 161 22.20 23.48 73.90
CA THR A 161 23.28 24.44 73.59
C THR A 161 24.51 23.99 72.81
N ALA A 162 24.58 24.44 71.56
CA ALA A 162 25.64 25.34 71.12
C ALA A 162 25.13 26.23 69.97
N ALA A 163 25.32 27.54 70.14
CA ALA A 163 24.99 28.56 69.16
C ALA A 163 25.92 28.47 67.94
N GLY A 164 25.36 28.68 66.75
CA GLY A 164 26.08 28.83 65.49
C GLY A 164 25.14 29.36 64.43
N GLN A 165 25.14 30.68 64.25
CA GLN A 165 24.53 31.39 63.12
C GLN A 165 24.97 30.79 61.77
N ALA A 166 24.01 30.53 60.88
CA ALA A 166 23.95 31.07 59.50
C ALA A 166 23.07 30.19 58.58
N GLY A 167 22.17 30.83 57.82
CA GLY A 167 21.74 30.36 56.50
C GLY A 167 20.25 30.03 56.33
N PRO A 168 19.45 30.86 55.62
CA PRO A 168 18.19 30.42 55.05
C PRO A 168 18.50 29.62 53.78
N SER A 169 18.31 28.31 53.80
CA SER A 169 18.43 27.48 52.58
C SER A 169 17.47 26.31 52.65
N SER A 170 16.17 26.61 52.70
CA SER A 170 15.10 25.66 52.37
C SER A 170 14.31 26.21 51.19
N SER A 171 15.00 26.47 50.09
CA SER A 171 14.41 26.84 48.78
C SER A 171 14.98 26.02 47.62
N THR A 172 16.05 25.24 47.84
CA THR A 172 16.78 24.53 46.78
C THR A 172 16.18 23.17 46.40
N LEU A 173 15.48 22.48 47.29
CA LEU A 173 14.83 21.20 46.98
C LEU A 173 13.49 21.37 46.22
N ALA A 174 12.72 22.43 46.53
CA ALA A 174 11.46 22.71 45.82
C ALA A 174 11.71 23.16 44.35
N GLY A 175 12.78 23.92 44.11
CA GLY A 175 13.18 24.34 42.76
C GLY A 175 13.69 23.18 41.89
N ALA A 176 14.38 22.20 42.48
CA ALA A 176 14.85 21.01 41.76
C ALA A 176 13.68 20.10 41.32
N SER A 177 12.68 19.89 42.19
CA SER A 177 11.48 19.12 41.85
C SER A 177 10.60 19.83 40.82
N ALA A 178 10.47 21.16 40.91
CA ALA A 178 9.75 21.95 39.90
C ALA A 178 10.48 21.92 38.54
N SER A 179 11.81 22.07 38.53
CA SER A 179 12.62 22.01 37.30
C SER A 179 12.64 20.62 36.66
N ALA A 180 12.63 19.55 37.47
CA ALA A 180 12.52 18.17 37.00
C ALA A 180 11.14 17.88 36.41
N ALA A 181 10.06 18.37 37.06
CA ALA A 181 8.71 18.26 36.53
C ALA A 181 8.56 19.01 35.19
N THR A 182 9.09 20.23 35.07
CA THR A 182 9.07 20.97 33.79
C THR A 182 9.92 20.27 32.72
N GLY A 183 11.10 19.75 33.07
CA GLY A 183 11.96 19.00 32.15
C GLY A 183 11.30 17.73 31.63
N ALA A 184 10.59 16.99 32.50
CA ALA A 184 9.82 15.81 32.11
C ALA A 184 8.66 16.16 31.16
N THR A 185 7.94 17.26 31.42
CA THR A 185 6.87 17.71 30.50
C THR A 185 7.42 18.16 29.14
N ALA A 186 8.56 18.87 29.10
CA ALA A 186 9.20 19.27 27.85
C ALA A 186 9.73 18.07 27.05
N GLY A 187 10.29 17.06 27.73
CA GLY A 187 10.72 15.81 27.11
C GLY A 187 9.54 15.04 26.50
N ALA A 188 8.40 14.97 27.19
CA ALA A 188 7.20 14.29 26.70
C ALA A 188 6.57 14.99 25.48
N VAL A 189 6.56 16.32 25.45
CA VAL A 189 6.10 17.08 24.27
C VAL A 189 7.04 16.84 23.08
N SER A 190 8.35 16.82 23.33
CA SER A 190 9.35 16.58 22.29
C SER A 190 9.27 15.17 21.71
N SER A 191 9.07 14.15 22.55
CA SER A 191 8.89 12.77 22.08
C SER A 191 7.61 12.61 21.26
N ARG A 192 6.49 13.19 21.70
CA ARG A 192 5.23 13.17 20.96
C ARG A 192 5.34 13.86 19.60
N ALA A 193 6.05 14.99 19.54
CA ALA A 193 6.30 15.69 18.28
C ALA A 193 7.17 14.85 17.33
N ALA A 194 8.22 14.22 17.84
CA ALA A 194 9.09 13.35 17.04
C ALA A 194 8.33 12.13 16.49
N GLU A 195 7.41 11.56 17.28
CA GLU A 195 6.55 10.45 16.87
C GLU A 195 5.54 10.86 15.80
N GLN A 196 4.87 11.99 15.99
CA GLN A 196 3.97 12.54 14.97
C GLN A 196 4.72 12.75 13.65
N GLN A 197 5.94 13.30 13.70
CA GLN A 197 6.76 13.54 12.51
C GLN A 197 7.22 12.23 11.88
N ARG A 198 7.52 11.18 12.67
CA ARG A 198 7.83 9.84 12.17
C ARG A 198 6.64 9.25 11.41
N LEU A 199 5.43 9.33 11.97
CA LEU A 199 4.22 8.85 11.31
C LEU A 199 3.94 9.61 10.02
N GLN A 200 4.06 10.94 10.04
CA GLN A 200 3.90 11.76 8.84
C GLN A 200 4.89 11.35 7.74
N ARG A 201 6.16 11.13 8.08
CA ARG A 201 7.16 10.67 7.11
C ARG A 201 6.83 9.31 6.50
N MET A 202 6.21 8.39 7.24
CA MET A 202 5.74 7.12 6.69
C MET A 202 4.58 7.33 5.71
N VAL A 203 3.59 8.15 6.09
CA VAL A 203 2.45 8.49 5.23
C VAL A 203 2.93 9.16 3.95
N ASP A 204 3.79 10.17 4.06
CA ASP A 204 4.37 10.87 2.91
C ASP A 204 5.14 9.93 1.99
N ALA A 205 5.81 8.91 2.54
CA ALA A 205 6.57 7.94 1.75
C ALA A 205 5.71 7.04 0.88
N VAL A 206 4.50 6.68 1.32
CA VAL A 206 3.55 5.92 0.49
C VAL A 206 2.69 6.83 -0.39
N ALA A 207 2.32 8.02 0.11
CA ALA A 207 1.60 9.02 -0.66
C ALA A 207 2.42 9.53 -1.86
N ARG A 208 3.76 9.66 -1.75
CA ARG A 208 4.61 9.97 -2.91
C ARG A 208 4.53 8.91 -4.02
N GLN A 209 4.31 7.64 -3.66
CA GLN A 209 4.23 6.55 -4.63
C GLN A 209 2.84 6.48 -5.27
N GLU A 210 1.79 6.80 -4.51
CA GLU A 210 0.42 6.88 -5.00
C GLU A 210 -0.36 7.99 -4.30
N PRO A 211 -0.30 9.24 -4.81
CA PRO A 211 -0.91 10.40 -4.16
C PRO A 211 -2.42 10.48 -4.36
N ARG A 212 -2.97 9.73 -5.32
CA ARG A 212 -4.42 9.71 -5.61
C ARG A 212 -5.25 9.04 -4.51
N LEU A 213 -4.60 8.36 -3.56
CA LEU A 213 -5.25 7.62 -2.49
C LEU A 213 -5.18 8.36 -1.17
N SER A 214 -6.19 8.18 -0.33
CA SER A 214 -6.09 8.55 1.08
C SER A 214 -5.15 7.57 1.79
N TRP A 215 -4.29 8.10 2.66
CA TRP A 215 -3.40 7.30 3.49
C TRP A 215 -3.48 7.74 4.95
N ALA A 216 -3.33 6.80 5.88
CA ALA A 216 -3.11 7.16 7.27
C ALA A 216 -2.16 6.18 7.94
N ALA A 217 -1.40 6.69 8.91
CA ALA A 217 -0.59 5.88 9.80
C ALA A 217 -0.86 6.25 11.24
N GLY A 218 -0.89 5.26 12.12
CA GLY A 218 -1.16 5.46 13.54
C GLY A 218 -0.30 4.58 14.42
N LEU A 219 0.07 5.09 15.59
CA LEU A 219 0.73 4.30 16.63
C LEU A 219 -0.32 3.69 17.55
N ARG A 220 -0.24 2.38 17.78
CA ARG A 220 -1.05 1.67 18.77
C ARG A 220 -0.67 2.07 20.20
N ASP A 221 -1.53 1.71 21.14
CA ASP A 221 -1.36 1.92 22.58
C ASP A 221 -0.17 1.17 23.19
N ASP A 222 0.31 0.12 22.53
CA ASP A 222 1.55 -0.58 22.87
C ASP A 222 2.83 0.26 22.68
N GLY A 223 2.74 1.42 22.03
CA GLY A 223 3.86 2.32 21.81
C GLY A 223 4.87 1.86 20.75
N ALA A 224 4.64 0.72 20.10
CA ALA A 224 5.59 0.09 19.19
C ALA A 224 4.99 -0.18 17.79
N THR A 225 3.72 -0.58 17.74
CA THR A 225 3.08 -0.99 16.49
C THR A 225 2.60 0.22 15.71
N SER A 226 3.23 0.43 14.55
CA SER A 226 2.90 1.50 13.62
C SER A 226 2.04 0.97 12.49
N LEU A 227 0.73 1.17 12.57
CA LEU A 227 -0.22 0.73 11.56
C LEU A 227 -0.20 1.68 10.36
N LEU A 228 -0.26 1.14 9.15
CA LEU A 228 -0.46 1.89 7.91
C LEU A 228 -1.72 1.39 7.18
N VAL A 229 -2.57 2.32 6.71
CA VAL A 229 -3.82 2.01 6.04
C VAL A 229 -4.08 2.91 4.83
N THR A 230 -4.87 2.39 3.90
CA THR A 230 -5.60 3.13 2.87
C THR A 230 -7.05 2.61 2.83
N ASP A 231 -7.98 3.46 2.47
CA ASP A 231 -9.41 3.18 2.36
C ASP A 231 -9.81 2.56 1.02
N LEU A 232 -8.90 2.45 0.05
CA LEU A 232 -9.13 1.87 -1.29
C LEU A 232 -9.94 0.55 -1.25
N ALA A 233 -9.57 -0.36 -0.34
CA ALA A 233 -10.29 -1.61 -0.10
C ALA A 233 -10.16 -2.08 1.35
N GLY A 234 -10.54 -1.20 2.30
CA GLY A 234 -10.66 -1.57 3.72
C GLY A 234 -9.34 -1.96 4.40
N GLY A 235 -8.21 -1.43 3.93
CA GLY A 235 -6.87 -1.70 4.46
C GLY A 235 -5.94 -2.48 3.52
N TRP A 236 -6.43 -2.98 2.38
CA TRP A 236 -5.56 -3.59 1.38
C TRP A 236 -4.59 -2.55 0.78
N ILE A 237 -3.31 -2.91 0.69
CA ILE A 237 -2.26 -2.06 0.11
C ILE A 237 -1.94 -2.56 -1.31
N PRO A 238 -2.09 -1.71 -2.35
CA PRO A 238 -1.73 -2.05 -3.74
C PRO A 238 -0.31 -2.60 -3.91
N PRO A 239 -0.08 -3.46 -4.92
CA PRO A 239 1.21 -4.13 -5.12
C PRO A 239 2.34 -3.17 -5.52
N HIS A 240 2.03 -2.04 -6.18
CA HIS A 240 3.04 -1.08 -6.61
C HIS A 240 3.54 -0.17 -5.49
N VAL A 241 2.87 -0.16 -4.34
CA VAL A 241 3.26 0.66 -3.19
C VAL A 241 4.20 -0.14 -2.29
N ARG A 242 5.43 0.34 -2.20
CA ARG A 242 6.48 -0.18 -1.32
C ARG A 242 6.31 0.38 0.09
N LEU A 243 6.51 -0.48 1.08
CA LEU A 243 6.21 -0.16 2.47
C LEU A 243 7.45 0.34 3.23
N PRO A 244 7.32 1.40 4.05
CA PRO A 244 8.34 1.80 5.02
C PRO A 244 8.71 0.66 5.98
N ALA A 245 9.96 0.64 6.44
CA ALA A 245 10.37 -0.28 7.50
C ALA A 245 9.48 -0.13 8.75
N HIS A 246 9.14 -1.26 9.38
CA HIS A 246 8.31 -1.35 10.59
C HIS A 246 6.84 -0.90 10.43
N ALA A 247 6.33 -0.79 9.20
CA ALA A 247 4.91 -0.66 8.98
C ALA A 247 4.21 -2.01 9.23
N THR A 248 3.12 -1.98 9.99
CA THR A 248 2.19 -3.09 10.19
C THR A 248 0.92 -2.80 9.39
N LEU A 249 0.28 -3.84 8.85
CA LEU A 249 -0.96 -3.69 8.06
C LEU A 249 -2.17 -4.20 8.84
N LEU A 250 -3.36 -3.80 8.41
CA LEU A 250 -4.57 -4.44 8.88
C LEU A 250 -4.63 -5.89 8.39
N GLU A 251 -5.17 -6.78 9.20
CA GLU A 251 -5.50 -8.13 8.76
C GLU A 251 -6.62 -8.11 7.70
N PRO A 252 -6.58 -9.03 6.72
CA PRO A 252 -7.65 -9.20 5.74
C PRO A 252 -9.01 -9.45 6.40
N ALA A 253 -9.93 -8.51 6.29
CA ALA A 253 -11.28 -8.62 6.85
C ALA A 253 -12.30 -7.86 6.00
N ALA A 254 -13.57 -8.29 6.04
CA ALA A 254 -14.66 -7.54 5.45
C ALA A 254 -14.91 -6.26 6.27
N ARG A 255 -14.82 -5.10 5.61
CA ARG A 255 -15.12 -3.78 6.19
C ARG A 255 -16.13 -3.03 5.33
N ARG A 256 -16.79 -2.02 5.89
CA ARG A 256 -17.68 -1.14 5.12
C ARG A 256 -16.86 -0.36 4.07
N ALA A 257 -17.48 0.09 2.97
CA ALA A 257 -16.78 0.70 1.84
C ALA A 257 -16.45 2.17 2.10
N ASP A 258 -17.27 2.81 2.89
CA ASP A 258 -17.27 4.23 3.21
C ASP A 258 -16.53 4.51 4.53
N VAL A 259 -15.73 3.58 5.03
CA VAL A 259 -14.90 3.80 6.22
C VAL A 259 -13.72 4.66 5.83
N SER A 260 -13.56 5.80 6.49
CA SER A 260 -12.42 6.70 6.26
C SER A 260 -11.10 6.04 6.70
N VAL A 261 -9.97 6.53 6.18
CA VAL A 261 -8.64 6.09 6.64
C VAL A 261 -8.41 6.30 8.13
N VAL A 262 -8.98 7.35 8.72
CA VAL A 262 -8.86 7.63 10.15
C VAL A 262 -9.66 6.60 10.96
N ASP A 263 -10.87 6.26 10.53
CA ASP A 263 -11.69 5.24 11.19
C ASP A 263 -11.08 3.83 11.05
N LEU A 264 -10.39 3.55 9.93
CA LEU A 264 -9.66 2.29 9.72
C LEU A 264 -8.50 2.11 10.70
N LEU A 265 -7.89 3.19 11.19
CA LEU A 265 -6.84 3.10 12.21
C LEU A 265 -7.38 2.51 13.52
N GLY A 266 -8.64 2.78 13.87
CA GLY A 266 -9.23 2.37 15.15
C GLY A 266 -8.54 3.06 16.34
N ALA A 267 -8.33 2.33 17.45
CA ALA A 267 -7.69 2.88 18.63
C ALA A 267 -6.18 3.09 18.42
N VAL A 268 -5.76 4.36 18.34
CA VAL A 268 -4.37 4.80 18.18
C VAL A 268 -4.10 6.02 19.09
N VAL A 269 -2.87 6.18 19.57
CA VAL A 269 -2.47 7.28 20.49
C VAL A 269 -1.96 8.52 19.76
N THR A 270 -1.47 8.31 18.54
CA THR A 270 -0.92 9.34 17.64
C THR A 270 -1.22 8.90 16.19
N ALA A 271 -1.59 9.84 15.32
CA ALA A 271 -1.96 9.53 13.94
C ALA A 271 -1.53 10.64 12.97
N ALA A 272 -1.16 10.25 11.75
CA ALA A 272 -0.92 11.13 10.62
C ALA A 272 -1.77 10.65 9.44
N ALA A 273 -2.22 11.57 8.60
CA ALA A 273 -3.03 11.25 7.44
C ALA A 273 -2.63 12.12 6.23
N HIS A 274 -2.97 11.62 5.05
CA HIS A 274 -2.81 12.30 3.78
C HIS A 274 -4.12 12.18 3.02
N GLU A 275 -4.60 13.33 2.56
CA GLU A 275 -5.78 13.45 1.72
C GLU A 275 -5.42 13.20 0.25
N PRO A 276 -6.33 12.63 -0.55
CA PRO A 276 -6.09 12.38 -1.97
C PRO A 276 -5.66 13.64 -2.72
N ASP A 277 -4.65 13.49 -3.59
CA ASP A 277 -4.05 14.53 -4.43
C ASP A 277 -3.45 15.72 -3.66
N ALA A 278 -3.31 15.61 -2.33
CA ALA A 278 -2.60 16.61 -1.56
C ALA A 278 -1.13 16.64 -1.98
N TYR A 279 -0.52 17.82 -1.94
CA TYR A 279 0.89 17.96 -2.27
C TYR A 279 1.77 17.20 -1.27
N VAL A 280 2.71 16.40 -1.77
CA VAL A 280 3.72 15.72 -0.96
C VAL A 280 5.10 16.24 -1.36
N ALA A 281 5.84 16.73 -0.38
CA ALA A 281 7.21 17.21 -0.61
C ALA A 281 8.14 16.06 -1.06
N GLU A 282 9.16 16.43 -1.83
CA GLU A 282 10.25 15.53 -2.25
C GLU A 282 10.90 14.86 -1.03
N PRO A 283 11.40 13.61 -1.17
CA PRO A 283 12.00 12.90 -0.07
C PRO A 283 13.27 13.61 0.42
N GLY A 284 13.26 14.04 1.67
CA GLY A 284 14.45 14.54 2.36
C GLY A 284 15.39 13.42 2.82
N PRO A 285 16.54 13.75 3.43
CA PRO A 285 17.49 12.77 3.96
C PRO A 285 16.90 11.87 5.06
N ASP A 286 15.87 12.35 5.75
CA ASP A 286 15.18 11.62 6.82
C ASP A 286 14.02 10.75 6.32
N ALA A 287 13.85 10.61 5.00
CA ALA A 287 12.81 9.76 4.42
C ALA A 287 13.00 8.29 4.85
N PRO A 288 11.92 7.57 5.20
CA PRO A 288 12.05 6.20 5.68
C PRO A 288 12.45 5.26 4.53
N ILE A 289 13.23 4.24 4.87
CA ILE A 289 13.65 3.20 3.93
C ILE A 289 12.45 2.30 3.60
N LEU A 290 12.22 2.07 2.30
CA LEU A 290 11.10 1.27 1.76
C LEU A 290 11.43 -0.24 1.71
N SER A 291 11.72 -0.83 2.88
CA SER A 291 12.11 -2.23 3.03
C SER A 291 11.10 -3.10 3.78
N GLY A 292 9.93 -2.55 4.14
CA GLY A 292 8.94 -3.20 5.01
C GLY A 292 8.07 -4.26 4.34
N ASP A 293 8.04 -4.33 3.00
CA ASP A 293 7.08 -5.15 2.25
C ASP A 293 7.00 -6.61 2.70
N ARG A 294 8.16 -7.27 2.83
CA ARG A 294 8.20 -8.68 3.21
C ARG A 294 7.64 -8.89 4.62
N SER A 295 8.04 -8.07 5.59
CA SER A 295 7.58 -8.20 6.98
C SER A 295 6.08 -7.99 7.04
N ALA A 296 5.61 -6.85 6.53
CA ALA A 296 4.24 -6.39 6.70
C ALA A 296 3.22 -7.26 5.96
N ARG A 297 3.56 -7.74 4.75
CA ARG A 297 2.63 -8.54 3.93
C ARG A 297 2.64 -10.03 4.28
N SER A 298 3.70 -10.54 4.94
CA SER A 298 3.77 -11.94 5.40
C SER A 298 2.92 -12.23 6.64
N GLU A 299 2.44 -11.18 7.33
CA GLU A 299 1.55 -11.30 8.49
C GLU A 299 0.12 -11.72 8.11
N ALA A 300 -0.23 -11.70 6.81
CA ALA A 300 -1.53 -12.16 6.35
C ALA A 300 -1.75 -13.65 6.68
N PRO A 301 -2.97 -14.06 7.08
CA PRO A 301 -3.30 -15.46 7.33
C PRO A 301 -2.93 -16.34 6.14
N GLN A 302 -2.34 -17.51 6.43
CA GLN A 302 -1.98 -18.48 5.39
C GLN A 302 -3.24 -19.14 4.83
N ILE A 303 -3.30 -19.25 3.51
CA ILE A 303 -4.36 -19.95 2.80
C ILE A 303 -3.92 -21.38 2.55
N ASP A 304 -4.69 -22.32 3.08
CA ASP A 304 -4.54 -23.73 2.77
C ASP A 304 -4.74 -23.97 1.27
N GLU A 305 -3.85 -24.75 0.67
CA GLU A 305 -3.87 -25.04 -0.76
C GLU A 305 -3.94 -23.77 -1.63
N LEU A 306 -3.04 -22.80 -1.37
CA LEU A 306 -2.93 -21.52 -2.08
C LEU A 306 -3.08 -21.66 -3.61
N GLY A 307 -2.38 -22.63 -4.19
CA GLY A 307 -2.41 -22.89 -5.63
C GLY A 307 -3.80 -23.24 -6.18
N PRO A 308 -4.40 -24.36 -5.75
CA PRO A 308 -5.78 -24.71 -6.09
C PRO A 308 -6.79 -23.59 -5.81
N SER A 309 -6.69 -22.93 -4.65
CA SER A 309 -7.56 -21.82 -4.25
C SER A 309 -7.49 -20.64 -5.23
N LEU A 310 -6.28 -20.26 -5.66
CA LEU A 310 -6.10 -19.19 -6.63
C LEU A 310 -6.67 -19.56 -8.01
N VAL A 311 -6.37 -20.75 -8.53
CA VAL A 311 -6.88 -21.20 -9.83
C VAL A 311 -8.41 -21.25 -9.83
N ASP A 312 -9.01 -21.71 -8.74
CA ASP A 312 -10.46 -21.78 -8.61
C ASP A 312 -11.11 -20.40 -8.50
N ALA A 313 -10.49 -19.47 -7.76
CA ALA A 313 -10.92 -18.08 -7.70
C ALA A 313 -10.89 -17.39 -9.07
N VAL A 314 -9.79 -17.57 -9.82
CA VAL A 314 -9.63 -17.04 -11.19
C VAL A 314 -10.65 -17.63 -12.15
N ARG A 315 -10.90 -18.95 -12.08
CA ARG A 315 -11.87 -19.64 -12.94
C ARG A 315 -13.31 -19.19 -12.70
N ARG A 316 -13.69 -18.92 -11.45
CA ARG A 316 -15.04 -18.47 -11.07
C ARG A 316 -15.29 -17.00 -11.35
N ARG A 317 -14.26 -16.24 -11.72
CA ARG A 317 -14.35 -14.81 -11.86
C ARG A 317 -14.65 -14.42 -13.31
N ASP A 318 -15.85 -13.90 -13.52
CA ASP A 318 -16.21 -13.27 -14.79
C ASP A 318 -15.48 -11.93 -14.96
N GLY A 319 -15.02 -11.62 -16.17
CA GLY A 319 -14.42 -10.33 -16.51
C GLY A 319 -12.89 -10.24 -16.38
N LEU A 320 -12.21 -11.26 -15.85
CA LEU A 320 -10.74 -11.28 -15.85
C LEU A 320 -10.18 -11.30 -17.28
N PRO A 321 -9.06 -10.60 -17.54
CA PRO A 321 -8.42 -10.62 -18.83
C PRO A 321 -7.94 -12.05 -19.15
N ARG A 322 -8.05 -12.45 -20.43
CA ARG A 322 -7.71 -13.82 -20.87
C ARG A 322 -6.31 -14.27 -20.46
N ILE A 323 -5.35 -13.34 -20.38
CA ILE A 323 -3.99 -13.63 -19.95
C ILE A 323 -3.95 -14.20 -18.52
N ALA A 324 -4.78 -13.69 -17.61
CA ALA A 324 -4.86 -14.19 -16.23
C ALA A 324 -5.27 -15.66 -16.18
N LEU A 325 -6.29 -16.03 -16.97
CA LEU A 325 -6.77 -17.41 -17.10
C LEU A 325 -5.68 -18.33 -17.69
N ALA A 326 -4.91 -17.82 -18.66
CA ALA A 326 -3.85 -18.58 -19.31
C ALA A 326 -2.67 -18.86 -18.37
N VAL A 327 -2.26 -17.89 -17.55
CA VAL A 327 -1.02 -17.97 -16.76
C VAL A 327 -1.22 -18.45 -15.32
N ALA A 328 -2.43 -18.37 -14.75
CA ALA A 328 -2.68 -18.75 -13.35
C ALA A 328 -2.30 -20.21 -13.05
N ALA A 329 -2.76 -21.16 -13.86
CA ALA A 329 -2.46 -22.58 -13.62
C ALA A 329 -0.98 -22.94 -13.87
N PRO A 330 -0.32 -22.45 -14.94
CA PRO A 330 1.12 -22.61 -15.11
C PRO A 330 1.96 -22.01 -13.97
N ALA A 331 1.62 -20.81 -13.49
CA ALA A 331 2.32 -20.16 -12.38
C ALA A 331 2.23 -21.01 -11.10
N VAL A 332 1.03 -21.49 -10.76
CA VAL A 332 0.80 -22.37 -9.59
C VAL A 332 1.57 -23.69 -9.69
N ARG A 333 1.64 -24.30 -10.88
CA ARG A 333 2.38 -25.56 -11.07
C ARG A 333 3.89 -25.36 -11.20
N LYS A 334 4.38 -24.11 -11.18
CA LYS A 334 5.77 -23.75 -11.45
C LYS A 334 6.30 -24.34 -12.78
N THR A 335 5.43 -24.42 -13.79
CA THR A 335 5.81 -24.95 -15.12
C THR A 335 6.45 -23.88 -16.02
N GLY A 336 6.57 -22.65 -15.53
CA GLY A 336 7.03 -21.49 -16.27
C GLY A 336 5.91 -20.74 -16.98
N VAL A 337 6.07 -19.43 -17.09
CA VAL A 337 5.23 -18.50 -17.87
C VAL A 337 6.16 -17.78 -18.83
N LEU A 338 5.74 -17.58 -20.08
CA LEU A 338 6.60 -16.94 -21.07
C LEU A 338 6.76 -15.44 -20.74
N GLU A 339 7.91 -14.85 -21.07
CA GLU A 339 8.18 -13.43 -20.77
C GLU A 339 7.17 -12.48 -21.43
N ASN A 340 6.69 -12.83 -22.63
CA ASN A 340 5.64 -12.06 -23.31
C ASN A 340 4.29 -12.15 -22.56
N GLU A 341 3.96 -13.30 -22.00
CA GLU A 341 2.75 -13.50 -21.19
C GLU A 341 2.84 -12.73 -19.87
N ALA A 342 4.00 -12.76 -19.22
CA ALA A 342 4.28 -11.97 -18.02
C ALA A 342 4.20 -10.46 -18.32
N ALA A 343 4.76 -10.00 -19.44
CA ALA A 343 4.67 -8.61 -19.87
C ALA A 343 3.22 -8.18 -20.15
N LEU A 344 2.42 -9.03 -20.80
CA LEU A 344 0.99 -8.78 -21.03
C LEU A 344 0.19 -8.72 -19.73
N LEU A 345 0.51 -9.58 -18.75
CA LEU A 345 -0.10 -9.54 -17.42
C LEU A 345 0.20 -8.21 -16.71
N ARG A 346 1.47 -7.77 -16.72
CA ARG A 346 1.90 -6.49 -16.12
C ARG A 346 1.25 -5.28 -16.79
N ALA A 347 1.08 -5.31 -18.11
CA ALA A 347 0.35 -4.28 -18.84
C ALA A 347 -1.13 -4.23 -18.40
N CYS A 348 -1.81 -5.39 -18.33
CA CYS A 348 -3.19 -5.45 -17.84
C CYS A 348 -3.33 -4.91 -16.41
N LEU A 349 -2.41 -5.25 -15.51
CA LEU A 349 -2.43 -4.76 -14.13
C LEU A 349 -2.22 -3.23 -14.08
N THR A 350 -1.35 -2.70 -14.92
CA THR A 350 -1.13 -1.26 -15.07
C THR A 350 -2.39 -0.54 -15.55
N ASP A 351 -3.07 -1.07 -16.55
CA ASP A 351 -4.31 -0.50 -17.10
C ASP A 351 -5.45 -0.53 -16.07
N VAL A 352 -5.64 -1.66 -15.39
CA VAL A 352 -6.63 -1.82 -14.31
C VAL A 352 -6.36 -0.83 -13.19
N ARG A 353 -5.10 -0.70 -12.75
CA ARG A 353 -4.67 0.29 -11.76
C ARG A 353 -5.00 1.71 -12.18
N HIS A 354 -4.63 2.13 -13.40
CA HIS A 354 -4.88 3.49 -13.87
C HIS A 354 -6.38 3.79 -13.94
N SER A 355 -7.17 2.85 -14.45
CA SER A 355 -8.62 2.97 -14.52
C SER A 355 -9.24 3.13 -13.12
N LEU A 356 -8.92 2.21 -12.19
CA LEU A 356 -9.45 2.24 -10.82
C LEU A 356 -9.11 3.52 -10.08
N LEU A 357 -7.85 3.94 -10.14
CA LEU A 357 -7.38 5.11 -9.41
C LEU A 357 -7.83 6.43 -10.02
N SER A 358 -8.29 6.45 -11.28
CA SER A 358 -8.96 7.63 -11.85
C SER A 358 -10.43 7.74 -11.44
N ALA A 359 -11.06 6.64 -11.03
CA ALA A 359 -12.43 6.61 -10.52
C ALA A 359 -12.54 6.76 -9.00
N TYR A 360 -11.42 6.62 -8.27
CA TYR A 360 -11.35 6.79 -6.82
C TYR A 360 -11.88 8.18 -6.39
N PRO A 361 -12.68 8.29 -5.30
CA PRO A 361 -13.07 7.25 -4.34
C PRO A 361 -14.31 6.44 -4.74
N ARG A 362 -14.87 6.65 -5.94
CA ARG A 362 -16.08 5.97 -6.43
C ARG A 362 -15.74 4.86 -7.42
N HIS A 363 -14.67 4.12 -7.15
CA HIS A 363 -14.24 2.99 -7.97
C HIS A 363 -15.16 1.78 -7.79
N ASP A 364 -15.18 0.91 -8.80
CA ASP A 364 -15.93 -0.34 -8.75
C ASP A 364 -15.23 -1.37 -7.85
N ALA A 365 -15.98 -1.94 -6.91
CA ALA A 365 -15.51 -2.97 -6.01
C ALA A 365 -15.11 -4.25 -6.77
N ALA A 366 -15.83 -4.61 -7.83
CA ALA A 366 -15.46 -5.80 -8.62
C ALA A 366 -14.08 -5.60 -9.27
N ALA A 367 -13.85 -4.46 -9.91
CA ALA A 367 -12.55 -4.15 -10.50
C ALA A 367 -11.38 -4.18 -9.47
N VAL A 368 -11.58 -3.76 -8.22
CA VAL A 368 -10.52 -3.89 -7.19
C VAL A 368 -10.24 -5.35 -6.84
N ALA A 369 -11.26 -6.19 -6.72
CA ALA A 369 -11.07 -7.62 -6.51
C ALA A 369 -10.38 -8.30 -7.71
N ASP A 370 -10.64 -7.86 -8.93
CA ASP A 370 -9.89 -8.33 -10.12
C ASP A 370 -8.42 -7.92 -10.01
N TRP A 371 -8.13 -6.70 -9.59
CA TRP A 371 -6.76 -6.23 -9.34
C TRP A 371 -6.04 -7.08 -8.29
N MET A 372 -6.71 -7.45 -7.20
CA MET A 372 -6.14 -8.36 -6.19
C MET A 372 -5.77 -9.72 -6.79
N LEU A 373 -6.62 -10.33 -7.62
CA LEU A 373 -6.31 -11.60 -8.28
C LEU A 373 -5.15 -11.47 -9.27
N LEU A 374 -5.13 -10.41 -10.08
CA LEU A 374 -4.02 -10.16 -11.01
C LEU A 374 -2.69 -9.99 -10.26
N ALA A 375 -2.69 -9.27 -9.14
CA ALA A 375 -1.52 -9.11 -8.28
C ALA A 375 -1.07 -10.43 -7.65
N ALA A 376 -2.01 -11.31 -7.27
CA ALA A 376 -1.68 -12.63 -6.75
C ALA A 376 -1.01 -13.52 -7.80
N ILE A 377 -1.51 -13.47 -9.05
CA ILE A 377 -0.93 -14.21 -10.17
C ILE A 377 0.46 -13.67 -10.51
N GLU A 378 0.64 -12.35 -10.62
CA GLU A 378 1.94 -11.72 -10.88
C GLU A 378 2.95 -12.12 -9.81
N ALA A 379 2.56 -12.07 -8.53
CA ALA A 379 3.41 -12.51 -7.43
C ALA A 379 3.85 -13.97 -7.56
N LEU A 380 2.99 -14.89 -8.02
CA LEU A 380 3.40 -16.28 -8.27
C LEU A 380 4.32 -16.42 -9.48
N VAL A 381 4.11 -15.64 -10.54
CA VAL A 381 5.01 -15.61 -11.71
C VAL A 381 6.42 -15.19 -11.27
N ASP A 382 6.53 -14.27 -10.31
CA ASP A 382 7.78 -13.81 -9.73
C ASP A 382 8.30 -14.67 -8.54
N ASP A 383 7.70 -15.85 -8.28
CA ASP A 383 8.04 -16.78 -7.18
C ASP A 383 7.95 -16.14 -5.77
N HIS A 384 7.03 -15.18 -5.60
CA HIS A 384 6.73 -14.53 -4.33
C HIS A 384 5.45 -15.10 -3.69
N GLU A 385 5.50 -16.34 -3.21
CA GLU A 385 4.34 -17.04 -2.61
C GLU A 385 3.67 -16.24 -1.47
N TYR A 386 4.45 -15.57 -0.62
CA TYR A 386 3.91 -14.75 0.47
C TYR A 386 3.06 -13.57 -0.01
N LEU A 387 3.42 -12.95 -1.15
CA LEU A 387 2.63 -11.87 -1.76
C LEU A 387 1.37 -12.42 -2.42
N ALA A 388 1.49 -13.57 -3.09
CA ALA A 388 0.33 -14.25 -3.65
C ALA A 388 -0.69 -14.61 -2.56
N ASN A 389 -0.21 -15.12 -1.42
CA ASN A 389 -1.03 -15.37 -0.23
C ASN A 389 -1.69 -14.08 0.27
N TYR A 390 -0.93 -13.00 0.45
CA TYR A 390 -1.45 -11.71 0.89
C TYR A 390 -2.61 -11.23 -0.01
N HIS A 391 -2.40 -11.20 -1.32
CA HIS A 391 -3.39 -10.69 -2.27
C HIS A 391 -4.64 -11.59 -2.34
N LEU A 392 -4.48 -12.91 -2.30
CA LEU A 392 -5.62 -13.83 -2.28
C LEU A 392 -6.40 -13.77 -0.95
N ALA A 393 -5.72 -13.59 0.18
CA ALA A 393 -6.37 -13.45 1.49
C ALA A 393 -7.26 -12.21 1.53
N TRP A 394 -6.76 -11.09 0.99
CA TRP A 394 -7.54 -9.87 0.81
C TRP A 394 -8.70 -10.06 -0.17
N PHE A 395 -8.49 -10.72 -1.32
CA PHE A 395 -9.57 -11.04 -2.25
C PHE A 395 -10.71 -11.84 -1.57
N ASN A 396 -10.37 -12.88 -0.81
CA ASN A 396 -11.34 -13.71 -0.10
C ASN A 396 -12.09 -12.93 1.00
N ALA A 397 -11.41 -12.05 1.74
CA ALA A 397 -12.04 -11.20 2.72
C ALA A 397 -12.97 -10.15 2.08
N TYR A 398 -12.52 -9.55 0.98
CA TYR A 398 -13.20 -8.46 0.30
C TYR A 398 -14.45 -8.93 -0.45
N THR A 399 -14.39 -10.06 -1.15
CA THR A 399 -15.52 -10.60 -1.93
C THR A 399 -16.61 -11.24 -1.08
N ARG A 400 -16.29 -11.74 0.13
CA ARG A 400 -17.30 -12.22 1.09
C ARG A 400 -18.35 -11.17 1.44
N ARG A 401 -18.03 -9.88 1.31
CA ARG A 401 -18.98 -8.78 1.51
C ARG A 401 -20.13 -8.77 0.49
N GLY A 402 -19.91 -9.24 -0.73
CA GLY A 402 -20.90 -9.20 -1.81
C GLY A 402 -22.05 -10.20 -1.68
N VAL A 403 -22.03 -11.07 -0.67
CA VAL A 403 -23.01 -12.14 -0.44
C VAL A 403 -23.93 -11.83 0.76
N SER A 404 -23.96 -10.57 1.23
CA SER A 404 -24.76 -10.16 2.40
C SER A 404 -26.12 -9.58 2.01
#